data_AF-A0A348HER7-F1
#
_entry.id   AF-A0A348HER7-F1
#
_cell.length_a   1.000
_cell.length_b   1.000
_cell.length_c   1.000
_cell.angle_alpha   90.00
_cell.angle_beta   90.00
_cell.angle_gamma   90.00
#
_symmetry.space_group_name_H-M   'P 1'
#
loop_
_entity.id
_entity.type
_entity.pdbx_description
1 polymer ?
#
loop_
_entity_poly.entity_id
_entity_poly.type
_entity_poly.pdbx_seq_one_letter_code
_entity_poly.pdbx_strand_id
1 'polypeptide(L)'
;MYVGFEIEHYQPIHQPHDFSIHSYIQDAKMRVDNLAQFFIGSYNQCSVLDAEALSAKIFPETKYDVFLSHSHADQRNAIDLALALSELGLNVFVDSTVWGYFGDLVAQIIAKTRPLDKETKDSHTHRVYADVHMMLASALHRTIAQAETFVFVRSEKSVPVSFGDRDRTFSPWIYSELQFSFQVQHTMPNRIRERLTGATLDSVKGFNNLGLESMQHLMAFRAFNDHLPPVQGAQLREWLVQQPSTNRGETVLDALYSRFNLPSKYQQQRASLTM
;
A
#
# COMPACT_ATOMS: atom_id res chain seq x y z
N MET A 1 10.56 5.41 -0.74
CA MET A 1 9.88 5.61 -2.02
C MET A 1 10.67 6.54 -2.91
N TYR A 2 10.84 6.21 -4.18
CA TYR A 2 11.46 7.06 -5.20
C TYR A 2 10.40 7.88 -5.95
N VAL A 3 9.51 7.20 -6.68
CA VAL A 3 8.44 7.82 -7.49
C VAL A 3 7.14 7.03 -7.39
N GLY A 4 6.01 7.68 -7.61
CA GLY A 4 4.72 7.02 -7.75
C GLY A 4 4.07 7.30 -9.10
N PHE A 5 3.10 6.48 -9.50
CA PHE A 5 2.25 6.76 -10.66
C PHE A 5 0.88 6.07 -10.49
N GLU A 6 -0.10 6.48 -11.30
CA GLU A 6 -1.40 5.84 -11.33
C GLU A 6 -1.64 5.15 -12.67
N ILE A 7 -2.35 4.03 -12.64
CA ILE A 7 -2.75 3.28 -13.82
C ILE A 7 -4.23 3.51 -14.05
N GLU A 8 -4.57 4.04 -15.21
CA GLU A 8 -5.96 4.21 -15.64
C GLU A 8 -6.37 3.07 -16.58
N HIS A 9 -7.62 2.62 -16.47
CA HIS A 9 -8.20 1.60 -17.35
C HIS A 9 -7.30 0.36 -17.49
N TYR A 10 -6.88 -0.20 -16.35
CA TYR A 10 -6.01 -1.38 -16.32
C TYR A 10 -6.55 -2.52 -17.19
N GLN A 11 -5.66 -3.14 -17.97
CA GLN A 11 -5.97 -4.28 -18.81
C GLN A 11 -5.21 -5.52 -18.31
N PRO A 12 -5.92 -6.62 -18.00
CA PRO A 12 -5.27 -7.84 -17.55
C PRO A 12 -4.22 -8.37 -18.53
N ILE A 13 -3.14 -8.88 -17.97
CA ILE A 13 -1.97 -9.39 -18.68
C ILE A 13 -2.13 -10.89 -18.87
N HIS A 14 -2.47 -11.61 -17.79
CA HIS A 14 -2.75 -13.04 -17.85
C HIS A 14 -4.24 -13.29 -18.06
N GLN A 15 -4.57 -14.49 -18.54
CA GLN A 15 -5.89 -15.02 -18.28
C GLN A 15 -5.96 -15.36 -16.78
N PRO A 16 -6.98 -14.90 -16.04
CA PRO A 16 -7.05 -15.14 -14.61
C PRO A 16 -7.20 -16.64 -14.35
N HIS A 17 -6.09 -17.29 -14.01
CA HIS A 17 -6.12 -18.62 -13.44
C HIS A 17 -6.46 -18.46 -11.96
N ASP A 18 -7.70 -18.81 -11.59
CA ASP A 18 -8.20 -18.70 -10.22
C ASP A 18 -7.26 -19.34 -9.18
N PHE A 19 -6.51 -20.37 -9.57
CA PHE A 19 -5.53 -21.05 -8.72
C PHE A 19 -4.41 -20.14 -8.22
N SER A 20 -3.76 -19.36 -9.10
CA SER A 20 -2.64 -18.48 -8.72
C SER A 20 -3.10 -17.35 -7.80
N ILE A 21 -4.30 -16.80 -8.07
CA ILE A 21 -4.93 -15.78 -7.23
C ILE A 21 -5.28 -16.36 -5.86
N HIS A 22 -5.83 -17.58 -5.83
CA HIS A 22 -6.16 -18.25 -4.58
C HIS A 22 -4.92 -18.51 -3.73
N SER A 23 -3.85 -19.05 -4.32
CA SER A 23 -2.58 -19.28 -3.62
C SER A 23 -2.03 -18.00 -3.01
N TYR A 24 -2.02 -16.91 -3.78
CA TYR A 24 -1.54 -15.60 -3.33
C TYR A 24 -2.32 -15.07 -2.10
N ILE A 25 -3.64 -15.29 -2.06
CA ILE A 25 -4.49 -14.92 -0.92
C ILE A 25 -4.25 -15.86 0.28
N GLN A 26 -4.07 -17.16 0.05
CA GLN A 26 -3.84 -18.13 1.13
C GLN A 26 -2.49 -17.95 1.82
N ASP A 27 -1.43 -17.64 1.06
CA ASP A 27 -0.10 -17.38 1.62
C ASP A 27 -0.09 -16.15 2.54
N ALA A 28 -0.98 -15.18 2.28
CA ALA A 28 -1.18 -14.04 3.15
C ALA A 28 -1.95 -14.42 4.43
N LYS A 29 -2.94 -15.32 4.33
CA LYS A 29 -3.75 -15.80 5.47
C LYS A 29 -2.92 -16.60 6.48
N MET A 30 -2.07 -17.51 6.01
CA MET A 30 -1.22 -18.36 6.88
C MET A 30 -0.25 -17.56 7.78
N ARG A 31 -0.12 -16.24 7.56
CA ARG A 31 0.73 -15.39 8.40
C ARG A 31 0.14 -15.17 9.80
N VAL A 32 -1.17 -15.38 10.02
CA VAL A 32 -1.86 -14.98 11.26
C VAL A 32 -2.31 -16.16 12.14
N ASP A 33 -2.05 -17.41 11.74
CA ASP A 33 -2.63 -18.61 12.36
C ASP A 33 -2.23 -18.90 13.83
N ASN A 34 -1.33 -18.11 14.43
CA ASN A 34 -0.95 -18.30 15.83
C ASN A 34 -0.72 -16.96 16.56
N LEU A 35 -1.79 -16.33 17.03
CA LEU A 35 -1.68 -15.10 17.82
C LEU A 35 -1.10 -15.29 19.21
N ALA A 36 -1.13 -16.51 19.76
CA ALA A 36 -0.66 -16.79 21.12
C ALA A 36 0.83 -16.43 21.30
N GLN A 37 1.63 -16.57 20.24
CA GLN A 37 3.07 -16.27 20.28
C GLN A 37 3.38 -14.78 20.44
N PHE A 38 2.42 -13.88 20.17
CA PHE A 38 2.62 -12.43 20.29
C PHE A 38 2.20 -11.88 21.65
N PHE A 39 1.62 -12.71 22.53
CA PHE A 39 1.34 -12.30 23.90
C PHE A 39 2.62 -12.43 24.73
N ILE A 40 3.19 -11.29 25.14
CA ILE A 40 4.49 -11.21 25.82
C ILE A 40 4.38 -11.17 27.34
N GLY A 41 3.17 -11.22 27.88
CA GLY A 41 2.93 -11.30 29.32
C GLY A 41 1.62 -10.67 29.74
N SER A 42 1.57 -10.22 30.99
CA SER A 42 0.42 -9.52 31.56
C SER A 42 0.85 -8.35 32.41
N TYR A 43 0.13 -7.23 32.33
CA TYR A 43 0.31 -6.05 33.16
C TYR A 43 -1.04 -5.62 33.74
N ASN A 44 -1.13 -5.39 35.06
CA ASN A 44 -2.39 -5.08 35.76
C ASN A 44 -3.53 -6.05 35.39
N GLN A 45 -3.22 -7.36 35.40
CA GLN A 45 -4.15 -8.43 35.02
C GLN A 45 -4.71 -8.32 33.57
N CYS A 46 -4.08 -7.53 32.70
CA CYS A 46 -4.40 -7.43 31.28
C CYS A 46 -3.30 -8.09 30.45
N SER A 47 -3.68 -8.88 29.44
CA SER A 47 -2.73 -9.48 28.50
C SER A 47 -2.03 -8.39 27.69
N VAL A 48 -0.71 -8.50 27.53
CA VAL A 48 0.11 -7.57 26.73
C VAL A 48 0.45 -8.23 25.40
N LEU A 49 0.07 -7.58 24.31
CA LEU A 49 0.33 -8.01 22.94
C LEU A 49 1.51 -7.21 22.36
N ASP A 50 2.47 -7.89 21.76
CA ASP A 50 3.53 -7.26 20.99
C ASP A 50 3.02 -6.88 19.60
N ALA A 51 2.59 -5.62 19.48
CA ALA A 51 2.06 -5.06 18.23
C ALA A 51 3.13 -4.97 17.14
N GLU A 52 4.41 -4.81 17.49
CA GLU A 52 5.50 -4.73 16.52
C GLU A 52 5.77 -6.11 15.91
N ALA A 53 5.92 -7.15 16.73
CA ALA A 53 6.12 -8.52 16.27
C ALA A 53 4.92 -9.03 15.45
N LEU A 54 3.69 -8.73 15.90
CA LEU A 54 2.48 -9.07 15.16
C LEU A 54 2.43 -8.35 13.82
N SER A 55 2.71 -7.04 13.81
CA SER A 55 2.76 -6.23 12.59
C SER A 55 3.82 -6.77 11.62
N ALA A 56 5.02 -7.10 12.09
CA ALA A 56 6.10 -7.66 11.27
C ALA A 56 5.79 -9.05 10.71
N LYS A 57 4.95 -9.84 11.39
CA LYS A 57 4.48 -11.12 10.85
C LYS A 57 3.49 -10.92 9.69
N ILE A 58 2.55 -9.99 9.87
CA ILE A 58 1.50 -9.63 8.90
C ILE A 58 2.11 -8.94 7.67
N PHE A 59 3.02 -7.99 7.93
CA PHE A 59 3.83 -7.25 6.98
C PHE A 59 5.30 -7.60 7.17
N PRO A 60 5.79 -8.69 6.56
CA PRO A 60 7.20 -9.02 6.60
C PRO A 60 8.04 -7.83 6.17
N GLU A 61 9.12 -7.55 6.91
CA GLU A 61 10.12 -6.54 6.58
C GLU A 61 11.02 -6.98 5.41
N THR A 62 10.38 -7.41 4.33
CA THR A 62 11.05 -7.72 3.06
C THR A 62 11.15 -6.45 2.24
N LYS A 63 12.26 -6.27 1.52
CA LYS A 63 12.40 -5.17 0.56
C LYS A 63 11.45 -5.40 -0.61
N TYR A 64 10.32 -4.68 -0.59
CA TYR A 64 9.42 -4.61 -1.73
C TYR A 64 9.94 -3.58 -2.73
N ASP A 65 9.86 -3.90 -4.01
CA ASP A 65 10.21 -3.00 -5.10
C ASP A 65 9.01 -2.11 -5.45
N VAL A 66 7.82 -2.70 -5.42
CA VAL A 66 6.56 -2.06 -5.82
C VAL A 66 5.52 -2.21 -4.72
N PHE A 67 4.89 -1.11 -4.33
CA PHE A 67 3.67 -1.10 -3.54
C PHE A 67 2.47 -0.87 -4.48
N LEU A 68 1.49 -1.78 -4.49
CA LEU A 68 0.25 -1.65 -5.24
C LEU A 68 -0.91 -1.29 -4.31
N SER A 69 -1.50 -0.11 -4.57
CA SER A 69 -2.74 0.38 -3.96
C SER A 69 -3.90 0.21 -4.93
N HIS A 70 -5.05 -0.30 -4.47
CA HIS A 70 -6.22 -0.53 -5.31
C HIS A 70 -7.53 -0.59 -4.50
N SER A 71 -8.68 -0.56 -5.19
CA SER A 71 -9.95 -0.88 -4.54
C SER A 71 -10.01 -2.36 -4.20
N HIS A 72 -10.54 -2.73 -3.04
CA HIS A 72 -10.78 -4.13 -2.70
C HIS A 72 -11.55 -4.89 -3.80
N ALA A 73 -12.49 -4.22 -4.46
CA ALA A 73 -13.28 -4.79 -5.56
C ALA A 73 -12.49 -4.99 -6.88
N ASP A 74 -11.23 -4.55 -6.93
CA ASP A 74 -10.28 -4.74 -8.04
C ASP A 74 -9.10 -5.64 -7.64
N GLN A 75 -9.20 -6.38 -6.53
CA GLN A 75 -8.14 -7.26 -6.02
C GLN A 75 -7.59 -8.22 -7.09
N ARG A 76 -8.44 -8.78 -7.95
CA ARG A 76 -7.98 -9.67 -9.03
C ARG A 76 -7.06 -8.98 -10.02
N ASN A 77 -7.36 -7.74 -10.39
CA ASN A 77 -6.55 -6.95 -11.32
C ASN A 77 -5.20 -6.58 -10.68
N ALA A 78 -5.22 -6.22 -9.40
CA ALA A 78 -3.99 -5.93 -8.67
C ALA A 78 -3.08 -7.15 -8.52
N ILE A 79 -3.66 -8.33 -8.23
CA ILE A 79 -2.91 -9.59 -8.17
C ILE A 79 -2.36 -9.97 -9.55
N ASP A 80 -3.13 -9.81 -10.63
CA ASP A 80 -2.65 -10.06 -11.99
C ASP A 80 -1.43 -9.19 -12.34
N LEU A 81 -1.47 -7.90 -12.01
CA LEU A 81 -0.33 -6.99 -12.18
C LEU A 81 0.85 -7.40 -11.28
N ALA A 82 0.60 -7.79 -10.03
CA ALA A 82 1.64 -8.25 -9.12
C ALA A 82 2.36 -9.48 -9.67
N LEU A 83 1.61 -10.46 -10.18
CA LEU A 83 2.17 -11.66 -10.80
C LEU A 83 3.04 -11.31 -12.01
N ALA A 84 2.56 -10.45 -12.91
CA ALA A 84 3.33 -10.03 -14.09
C ALA A 84 4.65 -9.35 -13.72
N LEU A 85 4.63 -8.48 -12.71
CA LEU A 85 5.83 -7.81 -12.22
C LEU A 85 6.77 -8.79 -11.48
N SER A 86 6.22 -9.75 -10.74
CA SER A 86 7.01 -10.80 -10.09
C SER A 86 7.66 -11.77 -11.08
N GLU A 87 7.03 -12.06 -12.22
CA GLU A 87 7.68 -12.79 -13.32
C GLU A 87 8.90 -12.05 -13.88
N LEU A 88 8.91 -10.72 -13.79
CA LEU A 88 10.05 -9.86 -14.10
C LEU A 88 11.05 -9.73 -12.93
N GLY A 89 10.87 -10.48 -11.85
CA GLY A 89 11.78 -10.51 -10.71
C GLY A 89 11.61 -9.34 -9.73
N LEU A 90 10.45 -8.69 -9.71
CA LEU A 90 10.12 -7.64 -8.75
C LEU A 90 9.34 -8.20 -7.56
N ASN A 91 9.73 -7.77 -6.36
CA ASN A 91 8.98 -8.03 -5.14
C ASN A 91 7.83 -7.04 -5.03
N VAL A 92 6.58 -7.53 -5.14
CA VAL A 92 5.39 -6.68 -5.15
C VAL A 92 4.56 -6.88 -3.90
N PHE A 93 4.27 -5.79 -3.21
CA PHE A 93 3.31 -5.75 -2.12
C PHE A 93 1.92 -5.35 -2.63
N VAL A 94 0.90 -6.12 -2.30
CA VAL A 94 -0.51 -5.88 -2.67
C VAL A 94 -1.32 -5.67 -1.38
N ASP A 95 -1.86 -4.47 -1.16
CA ASP A 95 -2.52 -4.08 0.10
C ASP A 95 -3.66 -5.01 0.55
N SER A 96 -4.46 -5.52 -0.38
CA SER A 96 -5.67 -6.31 -0.13
C SER A 96 -5.39 -7.70 0.44
N THR A 97 -4.13 -8.15 0.36
CA THR A 97 -3.70 -9.41 0.96
C THR A 97 -3.78 -9.39 2.48
N VAL A 98 -3.66 -8.21 3.09
CA VAL A 98 -3.73 -8.04 4.55
C VAL A 98 -5.17 -7.89 5.06
N TRP A 99 -6.04 -7.26 4.28
CA TRP A 99 -7.38 -6.89 4.76
C TRP A 99 -8.36 -8.05 4.83
N GLY A 100 -8.17 -9.09 4.03
CA GLY A 100 -9.08 -10.25 3.97
C GLY A 100 -9.26 -10.99 5.31
N TYR A 101 -8.39 -10.77 6.29
CA TYR A 101 -8.45 -11.39 7.62
C TYR A 101 -8.51 -10.36 8.77
N PHE A 102 -8.69 -9.07 8.49
CA PHE A 102 -8.75 -8.03 9.51
C PHE A 102 -9.79 -8.33 10.60
N GLY A 103 -11.00 -8.74 10.18
CA GLY A 103 -12.08 -9.09 11.09
C GLY A 103 -11.72 -10.28 12.00
N ASP A 104 -11.10 -11.31 11.43
CA ASP A 104 -10.67 -12.50 12.17
C ASP A 104 -9.56 -12.15 13.16
N LEU A 105 -8.60 -11.31 12.76
CA LEU A 105 -7.53 -10.82 13.64
C LEU A 105 -8.10 -10.08 14.85
N VAL A 106 -9.00 -9.12 14.62
CA VAL A 106 -9.65 -8.36 15.68
C VAL A 106 -10.46 -9.29 16.60
N ALA A 107 -11.25 -10.20 16.04
CA ALA A 107 -12.05 -11.15 16.81
C ALA A 107 -11.18 -12.03 17.72
N GLN A 108 -10.04 -12.52 17.23
CA GLN A 108 -9.13 -13.33 18.03
C GLN A 108 -8.45 -12.51 19.15
N ILE A 109 -8.10 -11.24 18.90
CA ILE A 109 -7.53 -10.37 19.94
C ILE A 109 -8.58 -10.08 21.02
N ILE A 110 -9.83 -9.78 20.64
CA ILE A 110 -10.94 -9.61 21.59
C ILE A 110 -11.12 -10.87 22.45
N ALA A 111 -11.05 -12.06 21.85
CA ALA A 111 -11.19 -13.32 22.58
C ALA A 111 -10.06 -13.59 23.61
N LYS A 112 -8.93 -12.91 23.48
CA LYS A 112 -7.73 -13.06 24.34
C LYS A 112 -7.49 -11.88 25.29
N THR A 113 -8.32 -10.84 25.18
CA THR A 113 -8.26 -9.64 26.01
C THR A 113 -9.58 -9.45 26.75
N ARG A 114 -9.63 -8.48 27.66
CA ARG A 114 -10.82 -8.18 28.46
C ARG A 114 -10.99 -6.66 28.61
N PRO A 115 -12.21 -6.19 28.92
CA PRO A 115 -12.42 -4.79 29.26
C PRO A 115 -11.59 -4.36 30.48
N LEU A 116 -11.17 -3.10 30.49
CA LEU A 116 -10.58 -2.46 31.65
C LEU A 116 -11.62 -2.21 32.76
N ASP A 117 -11.17 -1.87 33.96
CA ASP A 117 -12.07 -1.49 35.05
C ASP A 117 -12.93 -0.30 34.63
N LYS A 118 -14.26 -0.46 34.73
CA LYS A 118 -15.29 0.50 34.32
C LYS A 118 -15.44 0.70 32.80
N GLU A 119 -14.76 -0.09 31.97
CA GLU A 119 -14.94 -0.10 30.51
C GLU A 119 -16.13 -1.01 30.13
N THR A 120 -16.97 -0.57 29.19
CA THR A 120 -18.03 -1.42 28.63
C THR A 120 -17.45 -2.41 27.61
N LYS A 121 -18.17 -3.50 27.33
CA LYS A 121 -17.76 -4.45 26.28
C LYS A 121 -17.64 -3.79 24.90
N ASP A 122 -18.51 -2.84 24.60
CA ASP A 122 -18.52 -2.12 23.33
C ASP A 122 -17.33 -1.16 23.23
N SER A 123 -17.04 -0.42 24.31
CA SER A 123 -15.84 0.43 24.40
C SER A 123 -14.56 -0.39 24.22
N HIS A 124 -14.49 -1.56 24.87
CA HIS A 124 -13.37 -2.48 24.71
C HIS A 124 -13.21 -2.95 23.26
N THR A 125 -14.31 -3.31 22.61
CA THR A 125 -14.33 -3.75 21.20
C THR A 125 -13.82 -2.63 20.29
N HIS A 126 -14.35 -1.41 20.41
CA HIS A 126 -13.90 -0.26 19.62
C HIS A 126 -12.42 0.05 19.83
N ARG A 127 -11.93 -0.02 21.07
CA ARG A 127 -10.51 0.16 21.36
C ARG A 127 -9.64 -0.88 20.66
N VAL A 128 -10.01 -2.17 20.69
CA VAL A 128 -9.26 -3.20 19.97
C VAL A 128 -9.28 -2.96 18.46
N TYR A 129 -10.42 -2.56 17.89
CA TYR A 129 -10.48 -2.14 16.49
C TYR A 129 -9.49 -1.00 16.23
N ALA A 130 -9.50 0.07 17.03
CA ALA A 130 -8.61 1.21 16.87
C ALA A 130 -7.13 0.81 16.95
N ASP A 131 -6.76 0.01 17.96
CA ASP A 131 -5.39 -0.48 18.17
C ASP A 131 -4.89 -1.25 16.93
N VAL A 132 -5.70 -2.18 16.41
CA VAL A 132 -5.35 -2.97 15.21
C VAL A 132 -5.30 -2.07 13.97
N HIS A 133 -6.24 -1.13 13.79
CA HIS A 133 -6.20 -0.18 12.68
C HIS A 133 -4.89 0.62 12.68
N MET A 134 -4.49 1.18 13.82
CA MET A 134 -3.27 1.98 13.94
C MET A 134 -2.00 1.16 13.70
N MET A 135 -1.98 -0.08 14.19
CA MET A 135 -0.89 -1.03 13.92
C MET A 135 -0.75 -1.29 12.41
N LEU A 136 -1.84 -1.61 11.72
CA LEU A 136 -1.81 -1.94 10.28
C LEU A 136 -1.57 -0.71 9.41
N ALA A 137 -2.15 0.45 9.74
CA ALA A 137 -1.89 1.71 9.04
C ALA A 137 -0.40 2.08 9.10
N SER A 138 0.19 1.97 10.29
CA SER A 138 1.62 2.23 10.49
C SER A 138 2.48 1.25 9.68
N ALA A 139 2.08 -0.02 9.60
CA ALA A 139 2.76 -1.03 8.80
C ALA A 139 2.72 -0.70 7.30
N LEU A 140 1.54 -0.34 6.78
CA LEU A 140 1.38 0.08 5.38
C LEU A 140 2.25 1.28 5.04
N HIS A 141 2.25 2.31 5.88
CA HIS A 141 3.09 3.49 5.68
C HIS A 141 4.58 3.12 5.66
N ARG A 142 5.03 2.25 6.56
CA ARG A 142 6.41 1.72 6.50
C ARG A 142 6.67 0.99 5.19
N THR A 143 5.76 0.13 4.73
CA THR A 143 5.91 -0.58 3.46
C THR A 143 5.97 0.36 2.25
N ILE A 144 5.11 1.40 2.19
CA ILE A 144 5.17 2.44 1.15
C ILE A 144 6.50 3.19 1.21
N ALA A 145 6.96 3.55 2.42
CA ALA A 145 8.21 4.26 2.60
C ALA A 145 9.43 3.44 2.15
N GLN A 146 9.40 2.13 2.36
CA GLN A 146 10.47 1.22 1.98
C GLN A 146 10.43 0.81 0.50
N ALA A 147 9.25 0.76 -0.11
CA ALA A 147 9.10 0.44 -1.52
C ALA A 147 9.84 1.45 -2.41
N GLU A 148 10.35 1.00 -3.56
CA GLU A 148 10.96 1.91 -4.52
C GLU A 148 9.89 2.70 -5.27
N THR A 149 8.79 2.07 -5.67
CA THR A 149 7.70 2.75 -6.36
C THR A 149 6.33 2.44 -5.79
N PHE A 150 5.47 3.46 -5.77
CA PHE A 150 4.07 3.36 -5.41
C PHE A 150 3.20 3.40 -6.66
N VAL A 151 2.28 2.46 -6.79
CA VAL A 151 1.43 2.33 -7.96
C VAL A 151 -0.02 2.27 -7.51
N PHE A 152 -0.81 3.24 -7.96
CA PHE A 152 -2.25 3.26 -7.71
C PHE A 152 -3.01 2.72 -8.92
N VAL A 153 -3.75 1.62 -8.76
CA VAL A 153 -4.63 1.09 -9.80
C VAL A 153 -5.97 1.81 -9.71
N ARG A 154 -6.14 2.84 -10.55
CA ARG A 154 -7.31 3.70 -10.57
C ARG A 154 -8.48 3.04 -11.31
N SER A 155 -9.66 3.11 -10.70
CA SER A 155 -10.92 2.62 -11.26
C SER A 155 -12.08 3.45 -10.70
N GLU A 156 -13.27 3.29 -11.29
CA GLU A 156 -14.50 3.84 -10.73
C GLU A 156 -14.83 3.27 -9.33
N LYS A 157 -14.23 2.15 -8.93
CA LYS A 157 -14.43 1.56 -7.60
C LYS A 157 -13.46 2.10 -6.56
N SER A 158 -12.30 2.61 -6.97
CA SER A 158 -11.34 3.27 -6.07
C SER A 158 -11.65 4.77 -5.95
N VAL A 159 -12.11 5.39 -7.04
CA VAL A 159 -12.47 6.81 -7.13
C VAL A 159 -13.87 6.96 -7.77
N PRO A 160 -14.94 6.66 -7.03
CA PRO A 160 -16.30 6.62 -7.57
C PRO A 160 -16.94 7.99 -7.82
N VAL A 161 -16.39 9.05 -7.25
CA VAL A 161 -17.04 10.37 -7.27
C VAL A 161 -16.01 11.44 -7.58
N SER A 162 -16.37 12.37 -8.45
CA SER A 162 -15.68 13.65 -8.59
C SER A 162 -16.59 14.74 -8.02
N PHE A 163 -16.03 15.63 -7.19
CA PHE A 163 -16.74 16.76 -6.60
C PHE A 163 -15.94 18.05 -6.80
N GLY A 164 -16.48 18.93 -7.65
CA GLY A 164 -15.72 20.05 -8.24
C GLY A 164 -14.62 19.50 -9.15
N ASP A 165 -13.44 20.12 -9.10
CA ASP A 165 -12.26 19.72 -9.91
C ASP A 165 -11.43 18.61 -9.24
N ARG A 166 -12.00 17.90 -8.25
CA ARG A 166 -11.24 16.95 -7.44
C ARG A 166 -11.99 15.66 -7.22
N ASP A 167 -11.23 14.60 -7.31
CA ASP A 167 -11.68 13.24 -7.11
C ASP A 167 -11.84 12.86 -5.64
N ARG A 168 -12.73 11.88 -5.41
CA ARG A 168 -13.07 11.39 -4.08
C ARG A 168 -13.07 9.88 -4.02
N THR A 169 -12.49 9.35 -2.94
CA THR A 169 -12.57 7.94 -2.57
C THR A 169 -13.43 7.77 -1.32
N PHE A 170 -14.17 6.67 -1.26
CA PHE A 170 -14.87 6.24 -0.04
C PHE A 170 -14.03 5.31 0.82
N SER A 171 -12.85 4.89 0.35
CA SER A 171 -11.95 4.01 1.10
C SER A 171 -11.01 4.84 1.97
N PRO A 172 -11.09 4.75 3.30
CA PRO A 172 -10.13 5.40 4.19
C PRO A 172 -8.69 4.92 3.98
N TRP A 173 -8.52 3.67 3.52
CA TRP A 173 -7.22 3.07 3.24
C TRP A 173 -6.58 3.68 2.00
N ILE A 174 -7.30 3.75 0.89
CA ILE A 174 -6.82 4.41 -0.34
C ILE A 174 -6.52 5.88 -0.05
N TYR A 175 -7.38 6.54 0.73
CA TYR A 175 -7.10 7.90 1.19
C TYR A 175 -5.76 8.00 1.93
N SER A 176 -5.55 7.15 2.94
CA SER A 176 -4.33 7.13 3.74
C SER A 176 -3.08 6.82 2.91
N GLU A 177 -3.16 5.85 2.00
CA GLU A 177 -2.07 5.42 1.12
C GLU A 177 -1.70 6.51 0.11
N LEU A 178 -2.69 7.11 -0.57
CA LEU A 178 -2.50 8.21 -1.50
C LEU A 178 -1.90 9.43 -0.79
N GLN A 179 -2.47 9.82 0.35
CA GLN A 179 -1.97 10.93 1.16
C GLN A 179 -0.53 10.67 1.63
N PHE A 180 -0.24 9.47 2.13
CA PHE A 180 1.09 9.12 2.59
C PHE A 180 2.10 9.08 1.44
N SER A 181 1.74 8.55 0.27
CA SER A 181 2.61 8.54 -0.93
C SER A 181 3.02 9.96 -1.35
N PHE A 182 2.15 10.95 -1.12
CA PHE A 182 2.47 12.36 -1.36
C PHE A 182 3.47 12.93 -0.34
N GLN A 183 3.33 12.54 0.92
CA GLN A 183 4.04 13.11 2.08
C GLN A 183 5.37 12.42 2.42
N VAL A 184 5.50 11.13 2.10
CA VAL A 184 6.64 10.29 2.48
C VAL A 184 7.96 10.89 1.99
N GLN A 185 9.07 10.58 2.66
CA GLN A 185 10.39 10.99 2.18
C GLN A 185 10.72 10.29 0.86
N HIS A 186 11.02 11.08 -0.17
CA HIS A 186 11.44 10.56 -1.48
C HIS A 186 12.96 10.36 -1.50
N THR A 187 13.39 9.15 -1.86
CA THR A 187 14.81 8.77 -1.94
C THR A 187 15.10 8.21 -3.32
N MET A 188 16.04 8.82 -4.04
CA MET A 188 16.49 8.29 -5.32
C MET A 188 17.35 7.03 -5.11
N PRO A 189 17.13 5.94 -5.87
CA PRO A 189 17.97 4.75 -5.81
C PRO A 189 19.43 5.10 -6.11
N ASN A 190 20.36 4.53 -5.36
CA ASN A 190 21.79 4.79 -5.53
C ASN A 190 22.25 4.55 -6.98
N ARG A 191 21.75 3.48 -7.62
CA ARG A 191 22.05 3.16 -9.02
C ARG A 191 21.64 4.26 -10.02
N ILE A 192 20.56 4.99 -9.74
CA ILE A 192 20.10 6.11 -10.57
C ILE A 192 20.94 7.35 -10.26
N ARG A 193 21.20 7.60 -8.97
CA ARG A 193 22.06 8.69 -8.52
C ARG A 193 23.46 8.61 -9.14
N GLU A 194 24.08 7.44 -9.18
CA GLU A 194 25.41 7.21 -9.77
C GLU A 194 25.45 7.44 -11.29
N ARG A 195 24.34 7.21 -12.01
CA ARG A 195 24.20 7.60 -13.43
C ARG A 195 24.04 9.11 -13.59
N LEU A 196 23.46 9.78 -12.59
CA LEU A 196 23.14 11.21 -12.59
C LEU A 196 24.24 12.08 -11.98
N THR A 197 25.26 11.54 -11.30
CA THR A 197 26.40 12.27 -10.71
C THR A 197 27.33 12.96 -11.72
N GLY A 198 26.80 13.39 -12.88
CA GLY A 198 27.26 14.55 -13.64
C GLY A 198 26.47 15.85 -13.34
N ALA A 199 25.40 15.81 -12.54
CA ALA A 199 24.64 16.98 -12.10
C ALA A 199 23.96 16.72 -10.74
N THR A 200 24.36 17.49 -9.72
CA THR A 200 23.87 17.41 -8.33
C THR A 200 22.59 18.21 -8.10
N LEU A 201 21.74 17.77 -7.16
CA LEU A 201 21.16 18.61 -6.10
C LEU A 201 20.37 17.81 -5.04
N ASP A 202 20.37 18.37 -3.82
CA ASP A 202 20.07 17.79 -2.52
C ASP A 202 18.58 17.70 -2.14
N SER A 203 18.30 16.79 -1.19
CA SER A 203 16.99 16.48 -0.61
C SER A 203 16.58 17.40 0.55
N VAL A 204 15.29 17.76 0.64
CA VAL A 204 14.65 18.42 1.80
C VAL A 204 13.81 17.38 2.58
N LYS A 205 13.85 17.42 3.92
CA LYS A 205 13.04 16.61 4.86
C LYS A 205 11.91 17.43 5.50
N GLY A 206 10.76 16.81 5.79
CA GLY A 206 9.64 17.36 6.56
C GLY A 206 8.86 16.29 7.37
N PHE A 207 8.13 16.73 8.40
CA PHE A 207 7.63 16.00 9.59
C PHE A 207 6.07 15.95 9.74
N ASN A 208 5.59 15.00 10.60
CA ASN A 208 4.46 14.99 11.58
C ASN A 208 2.98 14.58 11.27
N ASN A 209 2.43 13.88 12.30
CA ASN A 209 1.17 13.12 12.53
C ASN A 209 -0.17 13.89 12.54
N LEU A 210 -1.32 13.16 12.42
CA LEU A 210 -2.58 13.35 13.19
C LEU A 210 -3.69 12.29 12.89
N GLY A 211 -4.44 11.86 13.94
CA GLY A 211 -5.64 10.97 13.95
C GLY A 211 -6.96 11.68 13.55
N LEU A 212 -8.21 11.20 13.68
CA LEU A 212 -8.91 10.18 14.51
C LEU A 212 -10.31 9.86 13.86
N GLU A 213 -11.03 8.89 14.46
CA GLU A 213 -12.34 8.22 14.15
C GLU A 213 -13.60 9.12 13.92
N SER A 214 -14.81 8.71 13.47
CA SER A 214 -15.59 7.46 13.47
C SER A 214 -16.65 7.42 12.32
N MET A 215 -17.25 6.25 12.02
CA MET A 215 -18.26 6.07 10.96
C MET A 215 -19.69 5.95 11.50
N GLN A 216 -20.57 6.86 11.07
CA GLN A 216 -22.03 6.66 10.98
C GLN A 216 -22.60 7.07 9.61
N HIS A 217 -21.76 7.59 8.70
CA HIS A 217 -22.11 8.05 7.35
C HIS A 217 -20.97 7.76 6.36
N LEU A 218 -21.26 7.71 5.05
CA LEU A 218 -20.23 7.60 4.01
C LEU A 218 -19.46 8.93 3.90
N MET A 219 -18.15 8.90 4.18
CA MET A 219 -17.27 10.06 4.00
C MET A 219 -16.59 9.98 2.63
N ALA A 220 -16.73 11.05 1.84
CA ALA A 220 -15.99 11.23 0.60
C ALA A 220 -14.66 11.93 0.90
N PHE A 221 -13.56 11.18 0.91
CA PHE A 221 -12.23 11.75 1.12
C PHE A 221 -11.62 12.19 -0.19
N ARG A 222 -10.83 13.28 -0.20
CA ARG A 222 -10.06 13.68 -1.39
C ARG A 222 -9.14 12.53 -1.80
N ALA A 223 -9.23 12.08 -3.06
CA ALA A 223 -8.19 11.25 -3.63
C ALA A 223 -6.96 12.16 -3.84
N PHE A 224 -5.91 11.96 -3.05
CA PHE A 224 -4.65 12.69 -3.23
C PHE A 224 -3.83 12.01 -4.32
N ASN A 225 -4.33 11.97 -5.55
CA ASN A 225 -3.65 11.33 -6.69
C ASN A 225 -3.09 12.34 -7.70
N ASP A 226 -3.33 13.65 -7.50
CA ASP A 226 -2.89 14.72 -8.41
C ASP A 226 -1.36 14.73 -8.67
N HIS A 227 -0.57 14.12 -7.76
CA HIS A 227 0.89 13.99 -7.90
C HIS A 227 1.35 12.74 -8.65
N LEU A 228 0.43 11.85 -9.01
CA LEU A 228 0.72 10.59 -9.70
C LEU A 228 0.53 10.79 -11.21
N PRO A 229 1.59 10.61 -12.03
CA PRO A 229 1.44 10.65 -13.47
C PRO A 229 0.54 9.50 -13.94
N PRO A 230 -0.45 9.76 -14.81
CA PRO A 230 -1.28 8.69 -15.35
C PRO A 230 -0.51 7.87 -16.38
N VAL A 231 -0.68 6.55 -16.31
CA VAL A 231 -0.23 5.56 -17.29
C VAL A 231 -1.45 4.79 -17.77
N GLN A 232 -1.69 4.77 -19.08
CA GLN A 232 -2.82 4.05 -19.65
C GLN A 232 -2.57 2.54 -19.60
N GLY A 233 -3.55 1.77 -19.13
CA GLY A 233 -3.45 0.32 -18.94
C GLY A 233 -3.07 -0.43 -20.21
N ALA A 234 -3.58 0.01 -21.37
CA ALA A 234 -3.21 -0.57 -22.67
C ALA A 234 -1.71 -0.42 -23.00
N GLN A 235 -1.15 0.77 -22.72
CA GLN A 235 0.28 1.04 -22.95
C GLN A 235 1.17 0.27 -21.98
N LEU A 236 0.73 0.16 -20.72
CA LEU A 236 1.43 -0.64 -19.72
C LEU A 236 1.44 -2.12 -20.10
N ARG A 237 0.29 -2.66 -20.51
CA ARG A 237 0.15 -4.05 -20.96
C ARG A 237 1.05 -4.34 -22.16
N GLU A 238 1.03 -3.49 -23.17
CA GLU A 238 1.89 -3.62 -24.34
C GLU A 238 3.38 -3.65 -23.93
N TRP A 239 3.79 -2.72 -23.08
CA TRP A 239 5.16 -2.65 -22.59
C TRP A 239 5.58 -3.88 -21.78
N LEU A 240 4.70 -4.38 -20.90
CA LEU A 240 4.96 -5.58 -20.08
C LEU A 240 5.14 -6.83 -20.95
N VAL A 241 4.26 -7.03 -21.93
CA VAL A 241 4.31 -8.19 -22.84
C VAL A 241 5.57 -8.18 -23.72
N GLN A 242 6.12 -7.00 -24.01
CA GLN A 242 7.33 -6.84 -24.83
C GLN A 242 8.64 -6.92 -24.03
N GLN A 243 8.59 -7.14 -22.71
CA GLN A 243 9.82 -7.17 -21.91
C GLN A 243 10.71 -8.36 -22.27
N PRO A 244 12.00 -8.13 -22.61
CA PRO A 244 12.95 -9.21 -22.81
C PRO A 244 13.10 -10.04 -21.53
N SER A 245 13.26 -11.35 -21.68
CA SER A 245 13.52 -12.26 -20.54
C SER A 245 14.83 -11.95 -19.81
N THR A 246 15.72 -11.17 -20.43
CA THR A 246 16.99 -10.71 -19.86
C THR A 246 16.82 -9.56 -18.86
N ASN A 247 15.72 -8.80 -18.93
CA ASN A 247 15.44 -7.74 -17.97
C ASN A 247 14.81 -8.34 -16.72
N ARG A 248 15.46 -8.13 -15.58
CA ARG A 248 15.00 -8.63 -14.27
C ARG A 248 15.26 -7.61 -13.16
N GLY A 249 14.37 -7.61 -12.16
CA GLY A 249 14.50 -6.81 -10.94
C GLY A 249 14.65 -5.32 -11.24
N GLU A 250 15.63 -4.68 -10.60
CA GLU A 250 15.84 -3.22 -10.64
C GLU A 250 15.98 -2.64 -12.07
N THR A 251 16.48 -3.42 -13.04
CA THR A 251 16.59 -2.99 -14.46
C THR A 251 15.23 -2.78 -15.13
N VAL A 252 14.21 -3.50 -14.69
CA VAL A 252 12.83 -3.40 -15.17
C VAL A 252 12.21 -2.07 -14.71
N LEU A 253 12.48 -1.67 -13.46
CA LEU A 253 12.05 -0.38 -12.94
C LEU A 253 12.69 0.79 -13.69
N ASP A 254 14.00 0.71 -13.97
CA ASP A 254 14.70 1.74 -14.74
C ASP A 254 14.11 1.89 -16.16
N ALA A 255 13.78 0.76 -16.80
CA ALA A 255 13.14 0.75 -18.11
C ALA A 255 11.71 1.33 -18.05
N LEU A 256 10.94 1.03 -17.00
CA LEU A 256 9.62 1.60 -16.74
C LEU A 256 9.70 3.12 -16.60
N TYR A 257 10.60 3.61 -15.73
CA TYR A 257 10.80 5.03 -15.48
C TYR A 257 11.16 5.79 -16.76
N SER A 258 12.04 5.21 -17.57
CA SER A 258 12.48 5.79 -18.83
C SER A 258 11.36 5.79 -19.88
N ARG A 259 10.62 4.68 -20.01
CA ARG A 259 9.55 4.51 -21.02
C ARG A 259 8.43 5.53 -20.87
N PHE A 260 8.03 5.80 -19.63
CA PHE A 260 6.87 6.66 -19.31
C PHE A 260 7.26 8.07 -18.84
N ASN A 261 8.56 8.34 -18.73
CA ASN A 261 9.13 9.57 -18.18
C ASN A 261 8.59 9.88 -16.78
N LEU A 262 8.52 8.85 -15.92
CA LEU A 262 7.84 8.95 -14.62
C LEU A 262 8.52 9.94 -13.66
N PRO A 263 9.86 9.93 -13.48
CA PRO A 263 10.49 10.85 -12.53
C PRO A 263 10.22 12.33 -12.84
N SER A 264 10.34 12.73 -14.11
CA SER A 264 10.11 14.13 -14.50
C SER A 264 8.65 14.53 -14.35
N LYS A 265 7.70 13.71 -14.81
CA LYS A 265 6.27 14.00 -14.67
C LYS A 265 5.85 14.07 -13.20
N TYR A 266 6.34 13.14 -12.38
CA TYR A 266 6.05 13.08 -10.95
C TYR A 266 6.55 14.34 -10.23
N GLN A 267 7.79 14.77 -10.52
CA GLN A 267 8.35 15.99 -9.94
C GLN A 267 7.59 17.25 -10.38
N GLN A 268 7.23 17.36 -11.66
CA GLN A 268 6.47 18.50 -12.20
C GLN A 268 5.09 18.63 -11.55
N GLN A 269 4.35 17.53 -11.45
CA GLN A 269 3.03 17.53 -10.82
C GLN A 269 3.12 17.90 -9.34
N ARG A 270 4.08 17.35 -8.60
CA ARG A 270 4.28 17.73 -7.19
C ARG A 270 4.60 19.22 -7.02
N ALA A 271 5.49 19.78 -7.84
CA ALA A 271 5.83 21.19 -7.77
C ALA A 271 4.60 22.10 -7.98
N SER A 272 3.70 21.71 -8.89
CA SER A 272 2.46 22.45 -9.16
C SER A 272 1.46 22.44 -8.00
N LEU A 273 1.56 21.46 -7.09
CA LEU A 273 0.68 21.32 -5.92
C LEU A 273 1.22 22.00 -4.66
N THR A 274 2.50 22.39 -4.67
CA THR A 274 3.17 23.12 -3.57
C THR A 274 3.20 24.64 -3.75
N MET A 275 2.81 25.13 -4.95
CA MET A 275 2.57 26.55 -5.23
C MET A 275 1.15 26.95 -4.82
#